data_AF-A0A2T3LKW0-F1
#
_entry.id   AF-A0A2T3LKW0-F1
#
_cell.length_a   1.000
_cell.length_b   1.000
_cell.length_c   1.000
_cell.angle_alpha   90.00
_cell.angle_beta   90.00
_cell.angle_gamma   90.00
#
_symmetry.space_group_name_H-M   'P 1'
#
loop_
_entity.id
_entity.type
_entity.pdbx_description
1 polymer ?
#
loop_
_entity_poly.entity_id
_entity_poly.type
_entity_poly.pdbx_seq_one_letter_code
_entity_poly.pdbx_strand_id
1 'polypeptide(L)' 'MIRAYAYLSKKYPLIHKVNILFVFSIIILCTYQLLENSKIEYSLGLVLILFPLFIFAKASTYKSKYLGDK' A
#
# COMPACT_ATOMS: atom_id res chain seq x y z
N MET A 1 -13.02 -4.45 -7.15
CA MET A 1 -12.20 -4.00 -6.00
C MET A 1 -11.45 -2.69 -6.28
N ILE A 2 -10.65 -2.59 -7.36
CA ILE A 2 -9.84 -1.39 -7.67
C ILE A 2 -10.68 -0.11 -7.83
N ARG A 3 -11.82 -0.18 -8.54
CA ARG A 3 -12.74 0.97 -8.70
C ARG A 3 -13.34 1.45 -7.38
N ALA A 4 -13.77 0.52 -6.53
CA ALA A 4 -14.33 0.83 -5.21
C ALA A 4 -13.27 1.45 -4.29
N TYR A 5 -12.04 0.91 -4.31
CA TYR A 5 -10.92 1.47 -3.56
C TYR A 5 -10.49 2.85 -4.09
N ALA A 6 -10.53 3.07 -5.40
CA ALA A 6 -10.27 4.40 -5.99
C ALA A 6 -11.31 5.44 -5.56
N TYR A 7 -12.59 5.05 -5.49
CA TYR A 7 -13.66 5.93 -5.00
C TYR A 7 -13.55 6.20 -3.49
N LEU A 8 -13.20 5.17 -2.70
CA LEU A 8 -12.93 5.30 -1.27
C LEU A 8 -11.73 6.23 -1.00
N SER A 9 -10.65 6.06 -1.76
CA SER A 9 -9.45 6.90 -1.70
C SER A 9 -9.75 8.36 -2.02
N LYS A 10 -10.60 8.62 -3.03
CA LYS A 10 -11.03 9.98 -3.37
C LYS A 10 -11.98 10.59 -2.32
N LYS A 11 -12.93 9.81 -1.80
CA LYS A 11 -13.93 10.26 -0.82
C LYS A 11 -13.33 10.47 0.57
N TYR A 12 -12.34 9.67 0.95
CA TYR A 12 -11.70 9.68 2.28
C TYR A 12 -10.17 9.70 2.17
N PRO A 13 -9.57 10.84 1.78
CA PRO A 13 -8.12 10.94 1.54
C PRO A 13 -7.29 10.73 2.82
N LEU A 14 -7.81 11.12 3.99
CA LEU A 14 -7.13 10.91 5.27
C LEU A 14 -7.01 9.42 5.61
N ILE A 15 -8.10 8.66 5.48
CA ILE A 15 -8.12 7.21 5.74
C ILE A 15 -7.18 6.48 4.78
N HIS A 16 -7.16 6.90 3.51
CA HIS A 16 -6.23 6.34 2.53
C HIS A 16 -4.76 6.60 2.89
N LYS A 17 -4.42 7.83 3.31
CA LYS A 17 -3.06 8.18 3.78
C LYS A 17 -2.66 7.36 4.99
N VAL A 18 -3.54 7.18 5.98
CA VAL A 18 -3.30 6.33 7.15
C VAL A 18 -3.05 4.88 6.74
N ASN A 19 -3.83 4.36 5.80
CA ASN A 19 -3.66 2.98 5.32
C ASN A 19 -2.31 2.79 4.60
N ILE A 20 -1.91 3.76 3.78
CA ILE A 20 -0.57 3.76 3.15
C ILE A 20 0.51 3.80 4.23
N LEU A 21 0.39 4.71 5.21
CA LEU A 21 1.37 4.86 6.28
C LEU A 21 1.50 3.56 7.09
N PHE A 22 0.38 2.92 7.41
CA PHE A 22 0.36 1.63 8.08
C PHE A 22 1.11 0.54 7.29
N VAL A 23 0.81 0.39 5.99
CA VAL A 23 1.53 -0.54 5.12
C VAL A 23 3.02 -0.20 5.04
N PHE A 24 3.36 1.08 4.97
CA PHE A 24 4.74 1.55 4.93
C PHE A 24 5.50 1.25 6.22
N SER A 25 4.88 1.43 7.39
CA SER A 25 5.45 1.03 8.68
C SER A 25 5.73 -0.47 8.75
N ILE A 26 4.86 -1.32 8.20
CA ILE A 26 5.10 -2.77 8.12
C ILE A 26 6.31 -3.07 7.24
N ILE A 27 6.47 -2.38 6.10
CA ILE A 27 7.65 -2.52 5.23
C ILE A 27 8.93 -2.19 6.01
N ILE A 28 8.93 -1.06 6.72
CA ILE A 28 10.09 -0.62 7.52
C ILE A 28 10.43 -1.67 8.58
N LEU A 29 9.42 -2.17 9.32
CA LEU A 29 9.62 -3.19 10.35
C LEU A 29 10.17 -4.50 9.76
N CYS A 30 9.59 -5.00 8.66
CA CYS A 30 10.07 -6.21 8.01
C CYS A 30 11.50 -6.04 7.49
N THR A 31 11.81 -4.89 6.90
CA THR A 31 13.16 -4.59 6.37
C THR A 31 14.18 -4.50 7.50
N TYR A 32 13.83 -3.83 8.60
CA TYR A 32 14.66 -3.73 9.79
C TYR A 32 14.96 -5.10 10.38
N GLN A 33 13.93 -5.93 10.53
CA GLN A 33 14.08 -7.27 11.10
C GLN A 33 14.83 -8.24 10.18
N LEU A 34 14.72 -8.05 8.87
CA LEU A 34 15.50 -8.79 7.87
C LEU A 34 16.98 -8.38 7.92
N LEU A 35 17.26 -7.07 8.03
CA LEU A 35 18.62 -6.53 7.92
C LEU A 35 19.42 -6.66 9.22
N GLU A 36 18.86 -6.25 10.35
CA GLU A 36 19.56 -6.24 11.64
C GLU A 36 19.54 -7.62 12.31
N ASN A 37 18.38 -8.26 12.34
CA ASN A 37 18.20 -9.53 13.04
C ASN A 37 18.45 -10.76 12.14
N SER A 38 18.74 -10.57 10.85
CA SER A 38 18.99 -11.64 9.86
C SER A 38 17.89 -12.72 9.82
N LYS A 39 16.65 -12.36 10.19
CA LYS A 39 15.51 -13.30 10.21
C LYS A 39 14.86 -13.37 8.84
N ILE A 40 15.27 -14.36 8.04
CA ILE A 40 14.83 -14.58 6.66
C ILE A 40 13.30 -14.78 6.55
N GLU A 41 12.67 -15.25 7.63
CA GLU A 41 11.22 -15.45 7.74
C GLU A 41 10.41 -14.17 7.43
N TYR A 42 10.97 -13.00 7.76
CA TYR A 42 10.33 -11.70 7.49
C TYR A 42 10.34 -11.30 6.01
N SER A 43 11.10 -12.01 5.15
CA SER A 43 11.06 -11.79 3.70
C SER A 43 9.71 -12.16 3.08
N LEU A 44 9.01 -13.15 3.63
CA LEU A 44 7.65 -13.52 3.19
C LEU A 44 6.66 -12.40 3.48
N GLY A 45 6.86 -11.65 4.57
CA GLY A 45 6.09 -10.46 4.90
C GLY A 45 6.20 -9.38 3.81
N LEU A 46 7.39 -9.18 3.24
CA LEU A 46 7.60 -8.24 2.14
C LEU A 46 6.87 -8.66 0.87
N VAL A 47 6.84 -9.97 0.57
CA VAL A 47 6.06 -10.50 -0.57
C VAL A 47 4.57 -10.27 -0.37
N LEU A 48 4.05 -10.43 0.86
CA LEU A 48 2.65 -10.18 1.16
C LEU A 48 2.27 -8.71 0.94
N ILE A 49 3.18 -7.78 1.21
CA ILE A 49 2.96 -6.33 1.02
C ILE A 49 2.91 -5.93 -0.46
N LEU A 50 3.43 -6.74 -1.39
CA LEU A 50 3.29 -6.47 -2.83
C LEU A 50 1.82 -6.42 -3.27
N PHE A 51 0.95 -7.21 -2.62
CA PHE A 51 -0.47 -7.24 -2.95
C PHE A 51 -1.19 -5.89 -2.70
N PRO A 52 -1.17 -5.30 -1.49
CA PRO A 52 -1.75 -3.98 -1.27
C PRO A 52 -1.05 -2.88 -2.09
N LEU A 53 0.27 -2.96 -2.30
CA LEU A 53 0.99 -2.04 -3.19
C LEU A 53 0.43 -2.05 -4.61
N PHE A 54 0.19 -3.24 -5.16
CA PHE A 54 -0.37 -3.39 -6.49
C PHE A 54 -1.79 -2.78 -6.59
N ILE A 55 -2.62 -3.00 -5.56
CA ILE A 55 -3.96 -2.42 -5.50
C ILE A 55 -3.88 -0.89 -5.43
N PHE A 56 -3.00 -0.33 -4.61
CA PHE A 56 -2.81 1.11 -4.48
C PHE A 56 -2.34 1.73 -5.80
N ALA A 57 -1.37 1.10 -6.47
CA ALA A 57 -0.88 1.54 -7.76
C ALA A 57 -2.01 1.55 -8.82
N LYS A 58 -2.74 0.43 -8.95
CA LYS A 58 -3.87 0.34 -9.89
C LYS A 58 -4.99 1.33 -9.58
N ALA A 59 -5.29 1.55 -8.30
CA ALA A 59 -6.31 2.50 -7.89
C ALA A 59 -5.90 3.95 -8.18
N SER A 60 -4.61 4.29 -8.01
CA SER A 60 -4.06 5.60 -8.39
C SER A 60 -4.19 5.84 -9.90
N THR A 61 -3.79 4.86 -10.73
CA THR A 61 -3.97 4.94 -12.19
C THR A 61 -5.44 5.09 -12.58
N TYR A 62 -6.34 4.35 -11.92
CA TYR A 62 -7.78 4.45 -12.17
C TYR A 62 -8.35 5.82 -11.77
N LYS A 63 -7.92 6.36 -10.62
CA LYS A 63 -8.31 7.68 -10.14
C LYS A 63 -7.88 8.77 -11.14
N SER A 64 -6.63 8.74 -11.57
CA SER A 64 -6.10 9.70 -12.56
C SER A 64 -6.82 9.60 -13.91
N LYS A 65 -7.05 8.38 -14.42
CA LYS A 65 -7.64 8.17 -15.75
C LYS A 65 -9.15 8.42 -15.82
N TYR A 66 -9.92 8.07 -14.78
CA TYR A 66 -11.38 8.05 -14.85
C TYR A 66 -12.08 9.01 -13.88
N LEU A 67 -11.44 9.37 -12.78
CA LEU A 67 -12.04 10.26 -11.79
C LEU A 67 -11.55 11.70 -11.90
N GLY A 68 -10.67 12.02 -12.87
CA GLY A 68 -10.16 13.36 -13.11
C GLY A 68 -9.48 13.90 -11.85
N ASP A 69 -8.23 13.49 -11.63
CA ASP A 69 -7.36 14.19 -10.68
C ASP A 69 -6.80 15.42 -11.39
N LYS A 70 -7.34 16.59 -11.08
CA LYS A 70 -6.58 17.85 -11.16
C LYS A 70 -5.84 18.03 -9.84
#